data_AF-Q8NQT6-F1
#
_entry.id   AF-Q8NQT6-F1
#
_cell.length_a   1.000
_cell.length_b   1.000
_cell.length_c   1.000
_cell.angle_alpha   90.00
_cell.angle_beta   90.00
_cell.angle_gamma   90.00
#
_symmetry.space_group_name_H-M   'P 1'
#
loop_
_entity.id
_entity.type
_entity.pdbx_description
1 polymer ?
#
loop_
_entity_poly.entity_id
_entity_poly.type
_entity_poly.pdbx_seq_one_letter_code
_entity_poly.pdbx_strand_id
1 'polypeptide(L)'
;MGFSALELWSTELGITVSVTPEPQNSDYESGLAQVEGHEWHVRTARNTPSKPGAFVAFWQRGVGGQTQPFSDDGMNAGLLVFVRNDVRRGVFRFSAGHLAELGITAADGQPGKRGFRVYPSWCEGLNSQARATQRAQSSAFEEY
;
A
#
# COMPACT_ATOMS: atom_id res chain seq x y z
N MET A 1 -6.71 -17.35 -4.45
CA MET A 1 -5.91 -16.12 -4.24
C MET A 1 -6.09 -15.76 -2.78
N GLY A 2 -5.01 -15.79 -2.00
CA GLY A 2 -5.05 -15.50 -0.56
C GLY A 2 -4.32 -14.21 -0.26
N PHE A 3 -4.49 -13.67 0.93
CA PHE A 3 -3.76 -12.49 1.41
C PHE A 3 -2.64 -12.97 2.33
N SER A 4 -1.71 -13.77 1.77
CA SER A 4 -0.75 -14.53 2.56
C SER A 4 0.13 -13.65 3.46
N ALA A 5 0.50 -12.46 2.99
CA ALA A 5 1.28 -11.51 3.77
C ALA A 5 0.49 -10.91 4.95
N LEU A 6 -0.80 -10.60 4.74
CA LEU A 6 -1.73 -10.13 5.77
C LEU A 6 -1.99 -11.22 6.82
N GLU A 7 -2.22 -12.46 6.40
CA GLU A 7 -2.45 -13.60 7.28
C GLU A 7 -1.23 -13.86 8.19
N LEU A 8 -0.03 -13.89 7.62
CA LEU A 8 1.21 -14.03 8.38
C LEU A 8 1.40 -12.86 9.37
N TRP A 9 1.26 -11.62 8.90
CA TRP A 9 1.36 -10.43 9.75
C TRP A 9 0.38 -10.46 10.92
N SER A 10 -0.88 -10.82 10.66
CA SER A 10 -1.90 -10.92 11.70
C SER A 10 -1.59 -12.00 12.74
N THR A 11 -1.04 -13.13 12.29
CA THR A 11 -0.62 -14.23 13.16
C THR A 11 0.53 -13.81 14.07
N GLU A 12 1.53 -13.12 13.53
CA GLU A 12 2.70 -12.67 14.29
C GLU A 12 2.34 -11.60 15.34
N LEU A 13 1.39 -10.73 15.03
CA LEU A 13 0.88 -9.75 15.99
C LEU A 13 -0.19 -10.31 16.95
N GLY A 14 -0.66 -11.54 16.73
CA GLY A 14 -1.74 -12.12 17.52
C GLY A 14 -3.08 -11.38 17.35
N ILE A 15 -3.31 -10.73 16.21
CA ILE A 15 -4.53 -9.98 15.91
C ILE A 15 -5.43 -10.77 14.96
N THR A 16 -6.74 -10.59 15.11
CA THR A 16 -7.71 -11.16 14.17
C THR A 16 -7.95 -10.19 13.03
N VAL A 17 -7.87 -10.69 11.79
CA VAL A 17 -8.18 -9.92 10.58
C VAL A 17 -9.20 -10.68 9.73
N SER A 18 -10.08 -9.95 9.06
CA SER A 18 -10.91 -10.49 8.00
C SER A 18 -10.70 -9.65 6.74
N VAL A 19 -10.78 -10.28 5.56
CA VAL A 19 -10.53 -9.58 4.30
C VAL A 19 -11.55 -9.99 3.25
N THR A 20 -12.09 -8.98 2.57
CA THR A 20 -12.95 -9.16 1.40
C THR A 20 -12.15 -8.80 0.15
N PRO A 21 -11.92 -9.75 -0.78
CA PRO A 21 -11.20 -9.46 -2.01
C PRO A 21 -11.93 -8.45 -2.89
N GLU A 22 -11.19 -7.51 -3.45
CA GLU A 22 -11.67 -6.62 -4.50
C GLU A 22 -11.38 -7.27 -5.87
N PRO A 23 -12.37 -7.36 -6.78
CA PRO A 23 -12.16 -7.92 -8.12
C PRO A 23 -11.07 -7.19 -8.92
N GLN A 24 -10.86 -5.92 -8.61
CA GLN A 24 -9.88 -5.06 -9.26
C GLN A 24 -8.48 -5.32 -8.68
N ASN A 25 -7.48 -5.52 -9.54
CA ASN A 25 -6.07 -5.68 -9.16
C ASN A 25 -5.75 -6.92 -8.32
N SER A 26 -6.36 -8.07 -8.64
CA SER A 26 -6.05 -9.36 -8.00
C SER A 26 -4.56 -9.71 -7.96
N ASP A 27 -3.80 -9.20 -8.94
CA ASP A 27 -2.34 -9.30 -9.01
C ASP A 27 -1.59 -8.72 -7.79
N TYR A 28 -2.19 -7.76 -7.09
CA TYR A 28 -1.60 -7.10 -5.93
C TYR A 28 -2.34 -7.47 -4.64
N GLU A 29 -2.98 -8.64 -4.58
CA GLU A 29 -3.77 -9.09 -3.41
C GLU A 29 -4.65 -7.94 -2.88
N SER A 30 -5.52 -7.46 -3.75
CA SER A 30 -6.36 -6.28 -3.53
C SER A 30 -7.61 -6.63 -2.75
N GLY A 31 -7.86 -5.94 -1.64
CA GLY A 31 -9.02 -6.17 -0.78
C GLY A 31 -9.29 -5.05 0.21
N LEU A 32 -10.38 -5.22 0.97
CA LEU A 32 -10.71 -4.47 2.17
C LEU A 32 -10.55 -5.38 3.38
N ALA A 33 -9.68 -4.99 4.31
CA ALA A 33 -9.37 -5.73 5.53
C ALA A 33 -9.91 -5.02 6.77
N GLN A 34 -10.54 -5.77 7.67
CA GLN A 34 -10.90 -5.30 9.00
C GLN A 34 -9.75 -5.62 9.96
N VAL A 35 -9.13 -4.58 10.50
CA VAL A 35 -7.94 -4.66 11.36
C VAL A 35 -8.15 -3.73 12.54
N GLU A 36 -8.13 -4.26 13.77
CA GLU A 36 -8.30 -3.46 15.01
C GLU A 36 -9.57 -2.59 15.00
N GLY A 37 -10.67 -3.09 14.45
CA GLY A 37 -11.96 -2.38 14.38
C GLY A 37 -12.04 -1.30 13.30
N HIS A 38 -11.04 -1.21 12.41
CA HIS A 38 -10.99 -0.25 11.32
C HIS A 38 -10.92 -0.97 9.97
N GLU A 39 -11.56 -0.40 8.95
CA GLU A 39 -11.45 -0.89 7.58
C GLU A 39 -10.21 -0.28 6.89
N TRP A 40 -9.40 -1.12 6.26
CA TRP A 40 -8.21 -0.74 5.53
C TRP A 40 -8.28 -1.28 4.11
N HIS A 41 -7.82 -0.50 3.13
CA HIS A 41 -7.40 -1.11 1.87
C HIS A 41 -6.15 -1.95 2.13
N VAL A 42 -6.05 -3.11 1.51
CA VAL A 42 -4.87 -3.96 1.58
C VAL A 42 -4.35 -4.27 0.19
N ARG A 43 -3.03 -4.20 0.02
CA ARG A 43 -2.31 -4.57 -1.20
C ARG A 43 -1.00 -5.27 -0.83
N THR A 44 -0.53 -6.14 -1.71
CA THR A 44 0.83 -6.69 -1.70
C THR A 44 1.61 -6.12 -2.88
N ALA A 45 2.67 -5.37 -2.59
CA ALA A 45 3.55 -4.76 -3.59
C ALA A 45 4.43 -5.80 -4.28
N ARG A 46 4.78 -5.54 -5.54
CA ARG A 46 5.63 -6.42 -6.35
C ARG A 46 7.03 -5.84 -6.48
N ASN A 47 8.03 -6.63 -6.11
CA ASN A 47 9.42 -6.30 -6.41
C ASN A 47 9.64 -6.29 -7.92
N THR A 48 10.46 -5.35 -8.38
CA THR A 48 10.86 -5.28 -9.79
C THR A 48 12.36 -5.53 -9.90
N PRO A 49 12.83 -6.48 -10.73
CA PRO A 49 14.25 -6.85 -10.78
C PRO A 49 15.21 -5.70 -11.04
N SER A 50 14.81 -4.70 -11.83
CA SER A 50 15.68 -3.64 -12.33
C SER A 50 15.59 -2.32 -11.56
N LYS A 51 14.73 -2.20 -10.55
CA LYS A 51 14.51 -0.95 -9.82
C LYS A 51 14.32 -1.20 -8.33
N PRO A 52 15.00 -0.44 -7.44
CA PRO A 52 14.82 -0.58 -6.01
C PRO A 52 13.40 -0.20 -5.58
N GLY A 53 13.00 -0.70 -4.41
CA GLY A 53 11.63 -0.62 -3.90
C GLY A 53 10.68 -1.57 -4.63
N ALA A 54 9.47 -1.66 -4.09
CA ALA A 54 8.39 -2.47 -4.66
C ALA A 54 7.32 -1.56 -5.27
N PHE A 55 6.75 -1.97 -6.40
CA PHE A 55 5.67 -1.25 -7.05
C PHE A 55 4.32 -1.77 -6.57
N VAL A 56 3.37 -0.87 -6.32
CA VAL A 56 1.99 -1.21 -5.98
C VAL A 56 1.03 -0.42 -6.87
N ALA A 57 0.03 -1.12 -7.43
CA ALA A 57 -1.10 -0.48 -8.09
C ALA A 57 -2.18 -0.14 -7.05
N PHE A 58 -2.64 1.11 -7.04
CA PHE A 58 -3.67 1.58 -6.14
C PHE A 58 -4.57 2.57 -6.88
N TRP A 59 -5.69 2.06 -7.39
CA TRP A 59 -6.68 2.79 -8.18
C TRP A 59 -8.03 2.10 -8.11
N GLN A 60 -9.10 2.84 -8.44
CA GLN A 60 -10.48 2.36 -8.54
C GLN A 60 -11.10 2.70 -9.91
N ARG A 61 -12.25 2.11 -10.24
CA ARG A 61 -12.98 2.46 -11.47
C ARG A 61 -13.90 3.65 -11.21
N GLY A 62 -13.83 4.67 -12.08
CA GLY A 62 -14.77 5.78 -12.10
C GLY A 62 -16.11 5.42 -12.75
N VAL A 63 -17.01 6.41 -12.81
CA VAL A 63 -18.38 6.29 -13.34
C VAL A 63 -18.45 5.82 -14.81
N GLY A 64 -17.36 5.94 -15.58
CA GLY A 64 -17.25 5.43 -16.96
C GLY A 64 -16.37 4.19 -17.10
N GLY A 65 -15.99 3.53 -15.99
CA GLY A 65 -15.12 2.36 -15.98
C GLY A 65 -13.63 2.65 -16.19
N GLN A 66 -13.24 3.92 -16.36
CA GLN A 66 -11.84 4.32 -16.43
C GLN A 66 -11.13 4.14 -15.09
N THR A 67 -9.83 3.84 -15.13
CA THR A 67 -9.01 3.75 -13.92
C THR A 67 -8.69 5.16 -13.42
N GLN A 68 -9.00 5.41 -12.15
CA GLN A 68 -8.75 6.69 -11.48
C GLN A 68 -8.11 6.47 -10.10
N PRO A 69 -7.36 7.45 -9.58
CA PRO A 69 -6.90 7.42 -8.19
C PRO A 69 -8.08 7.33 -7.21
N PHE A 70 -7.79 6.88 -6.00
CA PHE A 70 -8.71 7.06 -4.87
C PHE A 70 -8.78 8.55 -4.49
N SER A 71 -9.94 9.00 -4.02
CA SER A 71 -10.11 10.34 -3.44
C SER A 71 -9.86 10.29 -1.94
N ASP A 72 -9.44 11.41 -1.35
CA ASP A 72 -9.26 11.52 0.11
C ASP A 72 -10.52 11.15 0.88
N ASP A 73 -11.68 11.65 0.44
CA ASP A 73 -12.99 11.37 1.05
C ASP A 73 -13.39 9.89 0.99
N GLY A 74 -12.76 9.12 0.10
CA GLY A 74 -13.04 7.69 -0.10
C GLY A 74 -12.07 6.77 0.64
N MET A 75 -11.12 7.32 1.39
CA MET A 75 -10.20 6.52 2.19
C MET A 75 -10.83 6.21 3.55
N ASN A 76 -10.91 4.92 3.88
CA ASN A 76 -11.24 4.44 5.23
C ASN A 76 -10.10 4.80 6.22
N ALA A 77 -9.59 3.85 7.01
CA ALA A 77 -8.45 4.13 7.88
C ALA A 77 -7.15 4.38 7.09
N GLY A 78 -7.03 3.83 5.88
CA GLY A 78 -5.85 4.00 5.05
C GLY A 78 -5.58 2.82 4.13
N LEU A 79 -4.30 2.61 3.84
CA LEU A 79 -3.77 1.56 2.99
C LEU A 79 -2.65 0.79 3.69
N LEU A 80 -2.83 -0.52 3.82
CA LEU A 80 -1.80 -1.49 4.15
C LEU A 80 -1.11 -1.96 2.85
N VAL A 81 0.21 -1.77 2.75
CA VAL A 81 1.01 -2.30 1.64
C VAL A 81 2.05 -3.27 2.18
N PHE A 82 1.82 -4.55 1.92
CA PHE A 82 2.78 -5.60 2.26
C PHE A 82 3.91 -5.68 1.23
N VAL A 83 5.11 -5.93 1.72
CA VAL A 83 6.32 -6.05 0.91
C VAL A 83 7.21 -7.12 1.49
N ARG A 84 7.87 -7.87 0.61
CA ARG A 84 8.79 -8.94 0.97
C ARG A 84 10.03 -8.84 0.10
N ASN A 85 11.21 -9.10 0.65
CA ASN A 85 12.44 -9.31 -0.10
C ASN A 85 13.21 -10.46 0.55
N ASP A 86 13.25 -11.61 -0.12
CA ASP A 86 13.81 -12.87 0.39
C ASP A 86 13.26 -13.25 1.77
N VAL A 87 14.08 -13.03 2.81
CA VAL A 87 13.81 -13.30 4.22
C VAL A 87 13.19 -12.12 4.96
N ARG A 88 13.26 -10.91 4.40
CA ARG A 88 12.70 -9.70 5.02
C ARG A 88 11.26 -9.49 4.60
N ARG A 89 10.42 -9.08 5.54
CA ARG A 89 9.02 -8.73 5.31
C ARG A 89 8.70 -7.45 6.04
N GLY A 90 7.73 -6.73 5.53
CA GLY A 90 7.30 -5.49 6.14
C GLY A 90 5.97 -5.06 5.61
N VAL A 91 5.37 -4.13 6.35
CA VAL A 91 4.10 -3.51 6.01
C VAL A 91 4.28 -2.00 6.07
N PHE A 92 3.73 -1.32 5.07
CA PHE A 92 3.46 0.10 5.18
C PHE A 92 2.01 0.29 5.62
N ARG A 93 1.80 1.00 6.72
CA ARG A 93 0.49 1.38 7.23
C ARG A 93 0.25 2.86 6.99
N PHE A 94 -0.08 3.20 5.75
CA PHE A 94 -0.34 4.59 5.35
C PHE A 94 -1.73 5.01 5.81
N SER A 95 -1.83 6.03 6.68
CA SER A 95 -3.12 6.66 6.97
C SER A 95 -3.65 7.42 5.74
N ALA A 96 -4.94 7.75 5.73
CA ALA A 96 -5.52 8.62 4.69
C ALA A 96 -4.73 9.93 4.51
N GLY A 97 -4.38 10.61 5.61
CA GLY A 97 -3.57 11.82 5.58
C GLY A 97 -2.17 11.61 4.99
N HIS A 98 -1.53 10.48 5.31
CA HIS A 98 -0.21 10.16 4.75
C HIS A 98 -0.27 9.94 3.23
N LEU A 99 -1.33 9.31 2.73
CA LEU A 99 -1.55 9.13 1.29
C LEU A 99 -1.77 10.47 0.57
N ALA A 100 -2.50 11.39 1.20
CA ALA A 100 -2.71 12.74 0.68
C ALA A 100 -1.40 13.54 0.63
N GLU A 101 -0.61 13.54 1.71
CA GLU A 101 0.71 14.18 1.78
C GLU A 101 1.69 13.63 0.73
N LEU A 102 1.62 12.33 0.44
CA LEU A 102 2.41 11.68 -0.61
C LEU A 102 1.86 11.93 -2.03
N GLY A 103 0.73 12.63 -2.15
CA GLY A 103 0.02 12.88 -3.41
C GLY A 103 -0.41 11.59 -4.11
N ILE A 104 -0.79 10.57 -3.33
CA ILE A 104 -1.26 9.28 -3.86
C ILE A 104 -2.76 9.35 -4.13
N THR A 105 -3.53 9.91 -3.21
CA THR A 105 -4.95 10.17 -3.39
C THR A 105 -5.18 11.51 -4.08
N ALA A 106 -6.34 11.65 -4.71
CA ALA A 106 -6.77 12.90 -5.34
C ALA A 106 -7.43 13.79 -4.28
N ALA A 107 -6.94 15.03 -4.17
CA ALA A 107 -7.35 16.01 -3.16
C ALA A 107 -7.27 17.43 -3.75
N ASP A 108 -8.18 18.32 -3.39
CA ASP A 108 -8.12 19.76 -3.71
C ASP A 108 -7.81 20.09 -5.18
N GLY A 109 -8.38 19.33 -6.12
CA GLY A 109 -8.15 19.51 -7.55
C GLY A 109 -6.79 19.02 -8.06
N GLN A 110 -5.92 18.49 -7.18
CA GLN A 110 -4.67 17.83 -7.56
C GLN A 110 -4.94 16.37 -8.00
N PRO A 111 -4.35 15.94 -9.14
CA PRO A 111 -4.49 14.57 -9.59
C PRO A 111 -3.69 13.62 -8.66
N GLY A 112 -4.35 12.60 -8.13
CA GLY A 112 -3.70 11.50 -7.42
C GLY A 112 -2.93 10.55 -8.36
N LYS A 113 -2.38 9.48 -7.78
CA LYS A 113 -1.62 8.43 -8.49
C LYS A 113 -2.44 7.15 -8.59
N ARG A 114 -2.26 6.42 -9.69
CA ARG A 114 -2.84 5.06 -9.87
C ARG A 114 -1.91 3.94 -9.40
N GLY A 115 -0.68 4.29 -9.04
CA GLY A 115 0.32 3.36 -8.57
C GLY A 115 1.61 4.10 -8.22
N PHE A 116 2.37 3.54 -7.29
CA PHE A 116 3.55 4.16 -6.73
C PHE A 116 4.55 3.10 -6.26
N ARG A 117 5.75 3.55 -5.88
CA ARG A 117 6.76 2.70 -5.27
C ARG A 117 6.81 2.94 -3.78
N VAL A 118 6.92 1.84 -3.04
CA VAL A 118 7.28 1.84 -1.63
C VAL A 118 8.74 1.44 -1.48
N TYR A 119 9.44 2.10 -0.56
CA TYR A 119 10.85 1.88 -0.29
C TYR A 119 11.04 1.47 1.17
N PRO A 120 11.05 0.15 1.47
CA PRO A 120 11.37 -0.35 2.81
C PRO A 120 12.68 0.22 3.34
N SER A 121 12.87 0.18 4.66
CA SER A 121 14.11 0.66 5.30
C SER A 121 15.36 -0.04 4.76
N TRP A 122 15.24 -1.30 4.33
CA TRP A 122 16.32 -2.09 3.71
C TRP A 122 16.64 -1.73 2.26
N CYS A 123 15.92 -0.80 1.64
CA CYS A 123 16.26 -0.33 0.30
C CYS A 123 17.46 0.62 0.35
N GLU A 124 18.60 0.15 -0.14
CA GLU A 124 19.85 0.90 -0.24
C GLU A 124 20.15 1.34 -1.69
N GLY A 125 21.21 2.14 -1.89
CA GLY A 125 21.62 2.59 -3.24
C GLY A 125 20.61 3.51 -3.95
N LEU A 126 19.67 4.11 -3.21
CA LEU A 126 18.61 4.94 -3.78
C LEU A 126 19.16 6.25 -4.35
N ASN A 127 18.63 6.61 -5.53
CA ASN A 127 18.80 7.96 -6.08
C ASN A 127 18.11 9.03 -5.21
N SER A 128 18.35 10.31 -5.50
CA SER A 128 17.86 11.42 -4.67
C SER A 128 16.34 11.42 -4.48
N GLN A 129 15.58 11.18 -5.55
CA GLN A 129 14.11 11.13 -5.52
C GLN A 129 13.60 9.95 -4.70
N ALA A 130 14.09 8.74 -4.97
CA ALA A 130 13.71 7.54 -4.24
C ALA A 130 14.04 7.64 -2.75
N ARG A 131 15.18 8.25 -2.41
CA ARG A 131 15.58 8.49 -1.01
C ARG A 131 14.67 9.51 -0.31
N ALA A 132 14.24 10.56 -1.00
CA ALA A 132 13.26 11.50 -0.46
C ALA A 132 11.92 10.79 -0.20
N THR A 133 11.46 9.96 -1.14
CA THR A 133 10.24 9.16 -0.97
C THR A 133 10.36 8.17 0.18
N GLN A 134 11.49 7.45 0.29
CA GLN A 134 11.74 6.54 1.41
C GLN A 134 11.63 7.27 2.76
N ARG A 135 12.24 8.45 2.89
CA ARG A 135 12.11 9.26 4.12
C ARG A 135 10.65 9.64 4.39
N ALA A 136 9.92 10.09 3.38
CA ALA A 136 8.52 10.45 3.52
C ALA A 136 7.64 9.26 3.91
N GLN A 137 8.00 8.04 3.51
CA GLN A 137 7.26 6.81 3.84
C GLN A 137 7.69 6.18 5.18
N SER A 138 8.83 6.59 5.75
CA SER A 138 9.50 5.86 6.83
C SER A 138 8.67 5.72 8.10
N SER A 139 7.86 6.72 8.46
CA SER A 139 6.98 6.69 9.64
C SER A 139 5.82 5.70 9.51
N ALA A 140 5.52 5.24 8.29
CA ALA A 140 4.48 4.24 8.05
C ALA A 140 5.05 2.82 7.92
N PHE A 141 6.37 2.63 7.96
CA PHE A 141 7.00 1.34 7.66
C PHE A 141 7.40 0.57 8.92
N GLU A 142 7.00 -0.69 9.00
CA GLU A 142 7.39 -1.63 10.04
C GLU A 142 7.80 -2.98 9.44
N GLU A 143 8.87 -3.57 9.96
CA GLU A 143 9.34 -4.93 9.63
C GLU A 143 8.77 -5.93 10.66
N TYR A 144 8.43 -7.14 10.19
CA TYR A 144 7.88 -8.24 10.99
C TYR A 144 8.42 -9.62 10.55
#